data_AF-A0A940QSF1-F1
#
_entry.id   AF-A0A940QSF1-F1
#
_cell.length_a   1.000
_cell.length_b   1.000
_cell.length_c   1.000
_cell.angle_alpha   90.00
_cell.angle_beta   90.00
_cell.angle_gamma   90.00
#
_symmetry.space_group_name_H-M   'P 1'
#
loop_
_entity.id
_entity.type
_entity.pdbx_description
1 polymer ?
#
loop_
_entity_poly.entity_id
_entity_poly.type
_entity_poly.pdbx_seq_one_letter_code
_entity_poly.pdbx_strand_id
1 'polypeptide(L)'
;MEIVDPEDSRDFRELKSTPGVEILPEDPSFCSARCYPVLIDGRLKGAIVFPRVKDYPENKMELIAFRNIKEVLSVKGGDVLEVETL
;
A
#
# COMPACT_ATOMS: atom_id res chain seq x y z
N MET A 1 7.23 0.50 0.72
CA MET A 1 7.34 -0.52 1.77
C MET A 1 7.51 -1.88 1.12
N GLU A 2 8.10 -2.84 1.84
CA GLU A 2 8.36 -4.19 1.32
C GLU A 2 7.67 -5.21 2.23
N ILE A 3 7.07 -6.24 1.62
CA ILE A 3 6.55 -7.40 2.37
C ILE A 3 7.75 -8.20 2.89
N VAL A 4 7.79 -8.40 4.20
CA VAL A 4 8.88 -9.12 4.87
C VAL A 4 8.50 -10.56 5.26
N ASP A 5 7.20 -10.85 5.38
CA ASP A 5 6.71 -12.19 5.68
C ASP A 5 6.43 -12.98 4.38
N PRO A 6 7.00 -14.19 4.22
CA PRO A 6 6.71 -15.06 3.09
C PRO A 6 5.23 -15.45 2.94
N GLU A 7 4.48 -15.58 4.04
CA GLU A 7 3.05 -15.94 4.00
C GLU A 7 2.23 -14.78 3.38
N ASP A 8 2.47 -13.56 3.85
CA ASP A 8 1.84 -12.33 3.33
C ASP A 8 2.15 -12.08 1.85
N SER A 9 3.27 -12.61 1.34
CA SER A 9 3.66 -12.45 -0.06
C SER A 9 2.67 -13.12 -1.03
N ARG A 10 1.94 -14.14 -0.58
CA ARG A 10 0.87 -14.76 -1.37
C ARG A 10 -0.37 -13.87 -1.37
N ASP A 11 -0.84 -13.48 -0.19
CA ASP A 11 -2.04 -12.67 0.00
C ASP A 11 -1.91 -11.32 -0.70
N PHE A 12 -0.71 -10.73 -0.65
CA PHE A 12 -0.39 -9.49 -1.33
C PHE A 12 -0.46 -9.60 -2.87
N ARG A 13 -0.04 -10.73 -3.44
CA ARG A 13 -0.19 -10.98 -4.90
C ARG A 13 -1.64 -11.19 -5.30
N GLU A 14 -2.42 -11.84 -4.45
CA GLU A 14 -3.85 -12.01 -4.66
C GLU A 14 -4.57 -10.67 -4.62
N LEU A 15 -4.28 -9.83 -3.62
CA LEU A 15 -4.82 -8.47 -3.49
C LEU A 15 -4.59 -7.64 -4.76
N LYS A 16 -3.39 -7.69 -5.36
CA LYS A 16 -3.11 -6.96 -6.62
C LYS A 16 -4.00 -7.37 -7.79
N SER A 17 -4.55 -8.59 -7.73
CA SER A 17 -5.41 -9.17 -8.76
C SER A 17 -6.91 -8.90 -8.51
N THR A 18 -7.30 -8.47 -7.31
CA THR A 18 -8.70 -8.13 -7.00
C THR A 18 -9.07 -6.73 -7.50
N PRO A 19 -10.36 -6.43 -7.73
CA PRO A 19 -10.81 -5.06 -7.96
C PRO A 19 -10.49 -4.16 -6.77
N GLY A 20 -10.20 -2.88 -7.05
CA GLY A 20 -9.95 -1.86 -6.02
C GLY A 20 -10.40 -0.50 -6.55
N VAL A 21 -10.22 0.55 -5.76
CA VAL A 21 -10.58 1.92 -6.16
C VAL A 21 -9.58 2.43 -7.19
N GLU A 22 -10.02 2.75 -8.40
CA GLU A 22 -9.14 3.33 -9.41
C GLU A 22 -8.89 4.81 -9.13
N ILE A 23 -7.62 5.21 -9.21
CA ILE A 23 -7.19 6.60 -9.26
C ILE A 23 -6.77 6.89 -10.69
N LEU A 24 -7.52 7.76 -11.36
CA LEU A 24 -7.20 8.25 -12.69
C LEU A 24 -6.53 9.62 -12.55
N PRO A 25 -5.39 9.84 -13.22
CA PRO A 25 -4.73 11.13 -13.20
C PRO A 25 -5.45 12.08 -14.17
N GLU A 26 -5.50 13.37 -13.83
CA GLU A 26 -5.97 14.41 -14.76
C GLU A 26 -4.93 14.67 -15.87
N ASP A 27 -3.65 14.68 -15.50
CA ASP A 27 -2.54 14.83 -16.43
C ASP A 27 -2.05 13.44 -16.89
N PRO A 28 -2.12 13.13 -18.20
CA PRO A 28 -1.77 11.83 -18.74
C PRO A 28 -0.27 11.50 -18.67
N SER A 29 0.59 12.44 -18.27
CA SER A 29 2.00 12.17 -17.96
C SER A 29 2.18 11.38 -16.66
N PHE A 30 1.17 11.37 -15.78
CA PHE A 30 1.15 10.53 -14.59
C PHE A 30 0.46 9.19 -14.87
N CYS A 31 0.83 8.16 -14.10
CA CYS A 31 0.17 6.87 -14.17
C CYS A 31 -1.14 6.86 -13.37
N SER A 32 -2.10 6.05 -13.81
CA SER A 32 -3.20 5.61 -12.93
C SER A 32 -2.71 4.72 -11.80
N ALA A 33 -3.51 4.58 -10.76
CA ALA A 33 -3.24 3.66 -9.65
C ALA A 33 -4.50 2.89 -9.26
N ARG A 34 -4.32 1.85 -8.44
CA ARG A 34 -5.40 1.15 -7.75
C ARG A 34 -5.16 1.22 -6.24
N CYS A 35 -6.20 1.47 -5.47
CA CYS A 35 -6.11 1.62 -4.03
C CYS A 35 -7.01 0.66 -3.27
N TYR A 36 -6.56 0.29 -2.07
CA TYR A 36 -7.25 -0.60 -1.16
C TYR A 36 -7.25 -0.01 0.25
N PRO A 37 -8.40 0.10 0.91
CA PRO A 37 -8.46 0.60 2.27
C PRO A 37 -7.74 -0.37 3.21
N VAL A 38 -6.99 0.19 4.17
CA VAL A 38 -6.26 -0.60 5.16
C VAL A 38 -6.34 -0.02 6.56
N LEU A 39 -6.10 -0.87 7.54
CA LEU A 39 -5.78 -0.51 8.91
C LEU A 39 -4.28 -0.75 9.14
N ILE A 40 -3.56 0.30 9.53
CA ILE A 40 -2.12 0.26 9.79
C ILE A 40 -1.93 0.17 11.30
N ASP A 41 -1.16 -0.82 11.76
CA ASP A 41 -0.87 -1.06 13.18
C ASP A 41 -2.16 -1.15 14.04
N GLY A 42 -3.21 -1.77 13.49
CA GLY A 42 -4.51 -1.96 14.13
C GLY A 42 -5.30 -0.69 14.47
N ARG A 43 -4.84 0.52 14.07
CA ARG A 43 -5.44 1.78 14.55
C ARG A 43 -5.50 2.94 13.57
N LEU A 44 -4.58 3.03 12.61
CA LEU A 44 -4.53 4.15 11.68
C LEU A 44 -5.14 3.75 10.35
N LYS A 45 -6.27 4.38 9.99
CA LYS A 45 -6.86 4.20 8.67
C LYS A 45 -5.95 4.78 7.59
N GLY A 46 -5.74 4.01 6.53
CA GLY A 46 -4.97 4.41 5.37
C GLY A 46 -5.44 3.68 4.11
N ALA A 47 -4.60 3.75 3.08
CA ALA A 47 -4.78 2.96 1.87
C ALA A 47 -3.42 2.47 1.35
N ILE A 48 -3.42 1.25 0.83
CA ILE A 48 -2.40 0.79 -0.10
C ILE A 48 -2.65 1.46 -1.44
N VAL A 49 -1.58 1.94 -2.08
CA VAL A 49 -1.58 2.48 -3.44
C VAL A 49 -0.67 1.61 -4.32
N PHE A 50 -1.23 1.08 -5.41
CA PHE A 50 -0.49 0.40 -6.46
C PHE A 50 -0.48 1.24 -7.74
N PRO A 51 0.63 1.90 -8.08
CA PRO A 51 0.76 2.58 -9.35
C PRO A 51 0.75 1.57 -10.50
N ARG A 52 -0.02 1.86 -11.56
CA ARG A 52 -0.03 1.07 -12.80
C ARG A 52 1.13 1.51 -13.69
N VAL A 53 2.34 1.20 -13.25
CA VAL A 53 3.57 1.39 -14.02
C VAL A 53 4.15 0.04 -14.41
N LYS A 54 4.83 0.01 -15.55
CA LYS A 54 5.55 -1.18 -15.99
C LYS A 54 6.66 -1.51 -14.97
N ASP A 55 6.86 -2.80 -14.72
CA ASP A 55 7.96 -3.31 -13.90
C ASP A 55 7.95 -2.82 -12.42
N TYR A 56 6.77 -2.46 -11.88
CA TYR A 56 6.64 -2.16 -10.44
C TYR A 56 6.95 -3.41 -9.60
N PRO A 57 7.81 -3.33 -8.56
CA PRO A 57 8.22 -4.51 -7.82
C PRO A 57 7.05 -5.28 -7.18
N GLU A 58 7.06 -6.61 -7.34
CA GLU A 58 5.97 -7.46 -6.88
C GLU A 58 5.80 -7.47 -5.36
N ASN A 59 6.86 -7.26 -4.60
CA ASN A 59 6.86 -7.27 -3.15
C ASN A 59 6.80 -5.87 -2.52
N LYS A 60 6.59 -4.81 -3.32
CA LYS A 60 6.47 -3.45 -2.81
C LYS A 60 5.06 -2.90 -2.91
N MET A 61 4.75 -2.01 -1.97
CA MET A 61 3.58 -1.15 -1.93
C MET A 61 3.94 0.28 -1.51
N GLU A 62 3.05 1.20 -1.81
CA GLU A 62 3.00 2.52 -1.19
C GLU A 62 1.83 2.58 -0.20
N LEU A 63 2.01 3.29 0.92
CA LEU A 63 0.96 3.57 1.89
C LEU A 63 0.71 5.07 1.96
N ILE A 64 -0.58 5.42 2.00
CA ILE A 64 -1.04 6.76 2.30
C ILE A 64 -1.98 6.74 3.51
N ALA A 65 -1.96 7.82 4.29
CA ALA A 65 -2.89 8.03 5.39
C ALA A 65 -3.14 9.54 5.56
N PHE A 66 -4.21 9.90 6.25
CA PHE A 66 -4.53 11.30 6.53
C PHE A 66 -3.49 11.98 7.44
N ARG A 67 -2.75 11.20 8.23
CA ARG A 67 -1.68 11.69 9.12
C ARG A 67 -0.34 11.08 8.73
N ASN A 68 0.75 11.75 9.12
CA ASN A 68 2.09 11.21 8.98
C ASN A 68 2.23 9.89 9.76
N ILE A 69 2.37 8.77 9.05
CA ILE A 69 2.44 7.43 9.63
C ILE A 69 3.63 7.31 10.60
N LYS A 70 4.80 7.84 10.22
CA LYS A 70 6.02 7.74 11.04
C LYS A 70 5.88 8.47 12.36
N GLU A 71 5.28 9.66 12.35
CA GLU A 71 5.07 10.44 13.57
C GLU A 71 4.01 9.79 14.48
N VAL A 72 2.88 9.38 13.90
CA VAL A 72 1.76 8.81 14.68
C VAL A 72 2.14 7.47 15.32
N LEU A 73 2.89 6.64 14.61
CA LEU A 73 3.29 5.32 15.08
C LEU A 73 4.70 5.31 15.71
N SER A 74 5.42 6.45 15.68
CA SER A 74 6.81 6.57 16.16
C SER A 74 7.78 5.56 15.54
N VAL A 75 7.61 5.30 14.23
CA VAL A 75 8.41 4.33 13.47
C VAL A 75 9.44 4.99 12.55
N LYS A 76 10.54 4.30 12.30
CA LYS A 76 11.66 4.70 11.44
C LYS A 76 11.89 3.70 10.31
N GLY A 77 12.82 4.03 9.41
CA GLY A 77 13.21 3.12 8.34
C GLY A 77 13.79 1.82 8.89
N GLY A 78 13.29 0.69 8.39
CA GLY A 78 13.70 -0.65 8.83
C GLY A 78 12.77 -1.28 9.87
N ASP A 79 11.86 -0.51 10.46
CA ASP A 79 10.83 -1.07 11.35
C ASP A 79 9.76 -1.82 10.54
N VAL A 80 9.20 -2.85 11.15
CA VAL A 80 8.10 -3.65 10.59
C VAL A 80 6.77 -3.12 11.13
N LEU A 81 5.77 -3.04 10.26
CA LEU A 81 4.42 -2.60 10.56
C LEU A 81 3.43 -3.65 10.05
N GLU A 82 2.41 -3.94 10.84
CA GLU A 82 1.26 -4.70 10.39
C GLU A 82 0.33 -3.82 9.56
N VAL A 83 -0.16 -4.39 8.45
CA VAL A 83 -1.10 -3.73 7.54
C VAL A 83 -2.20 -4.71 7.17
N GLU A 84 -3.42 -4.39 7.56
CA GLU A 84 -4.60 -5.24 7.32
C GLU A 84 -5.48 -4.62 6.22
N THR A 85 -5.87 -5.40 5.22
CA THR A 85 -6.86 -4.98 4.21
C THR A 85 -8.28 -5.05 4.75
N LEU A 86 -9.11 -4.04 4.44
CA LEU A 86 -10.50 -3.92 4.90
C LEU A 86 -11.54 -4.40 3.87
#